data_AF-A0A2G4T1M5-F1
#
_entry.id   AF-A0A2G4T1M5-F1
#
_cell.length_a   1.000
_cell.length_b   1.000
_cell.length_c   1.000
_cell.angle_alpha   90.00
_cell.angle_beta   90.00
_cell.angle_gamma   90.00
#
_symmetry.space_group_name_H-M   'P 1'
#
loop_
_entity.id
_entity.type
_entity.pdbx_description
1 polymer ?
#
loop_
_entity_poly.entity_id
_entity_poly.type
_entity_poly.pdbx_seq_one_letter_code
_entity_poly.pdbx_strand_id
1 'polypeptide(L)'
;MRPHWALYNQPVSTEQLQDRVKRRLEMPNAMAPTPRARQIQVLSWVLSVSLTGYIVLFADFGPEKHCFTPVRNWFQEKKKHFWSLSEEEKRELREQGKL
;
A
#
# COMPACT_ATOMS: atom_id res chain seq x y z
N MET A 1 44.65 11.59 -17.60
CA MET A 1 43.21 11.50 -17.29
C MET A 1 43.03 10.46 -16.18
N ARG A 2 42.31 10.77 -15.09
CA ARG A 2 42.04 9.78 -14.02
C ARG A 2 40.87 8.88 -14.44
N PRO A 3 40.92 7.56 -14.20
CA PRO A 3 39.84 6.65 -14.57
C PRO A 3 38.60 6.89 -13.69
N HIS A 4 37.41 6.85 -14.29
CA HIS A 4 36.14 7.20 -13.64
C HIS A 4 35.81 6.32 -12.41
N TRP A 5 36.29 5.07 -12.38
CA TRP A 5 36.09 4.16 -11.24
C TRP A 5 36.90 4.55 -9.99
N ALA A 6 37.98 5.33 -10.14
CA ALA A 6 38.81 5.77 -9.00
C ALA A 6 38.08 6.78 -8.09
N LEU A 7 36.96 7.36 -8.55
CA LEU A 7 36.14 8.28 -7.77
C LEU A 7 35.12 7.57 -6.87
N TYR A 8 34.78 6.30 -7.17
CA TYR A 8 33.74 5.56 -6.46
C TYR A 8 34.18 5.11 -5.05
N ASN A 9 35.48 4.85 -4.87
CA ASN A 9 36.06 4.31 -3.64
C ASN A 9 36.79 5.35 -2.78
N GLN A 10 36.48 6.65 -2.90
CA GLN A 10 37.10 7.62 -2.01
C GLN A 10 36.52 7.50 -0.59
N PRO A 11 37.34 7.25 0.44
CA PRO A 11 36.86 7.27 1.81
C PRO A 11 36.40 8.69 2.15
N VAL A 12 35.11 8.85 2.39
CA VAL A 12 34.55 10.13 2.84
C VAL A 12 34.92 10.31 4.31
N SER A 13 35.56 11.43 4.66
CA SER A 13 35.88 11.72 6.06
C SER A 13 34.60 11.91 6.88
N THR A 14 34.67 11.58 8.17
CA THR A 14 33.55 11.71 9.12
C THR A 14 33.04 13.15 9.20
N GLU A 15 33.92 14.14 9.12
CA GLU A 15 33.56 15.57 9.06
C GLU A 15 32.75 15.91 7.80
N GLN A 16 33.14 15.39 6.63
CA GLN A 16 32.38 15.64 5.41
C GLN A 16 31.00 14.96 5.41
N LEU A 17 30.86 13.83 6.10
CA LEU A 17 29.55 13.21 6.35
C LEU A 17 28.71 14.10 7.28
N GLN A 18 29.28 14.61 8.37
CA GLN A 18 28.60 15.50 9.30
C GLN A 18 28.11 16.79 8.61
N ASP A 19 28.95 17.41 7.76
CA ASP A 19 28.56 18.59 7.00
C ASP A 19 27.47 18.32 5.96
N ARG A 20 27.45 17.13 5.36
CA ARG A 20 26.37 16.71 4.46
C ARG A 20 25.07 16.53 5.23
N VAL A 21 25.11 15.86 6.39
CA VAL A 21 23.93 15.66 7.25
C VAL A 21 23.41 16.99 7.76
N LYS A 22 24.27 17.86 8.28
CA LYS A 22 23.92 19.21 8.75
C LYS A 22 23.22 20.02 7.65
N ARG A 23 23.78 20.04 6.44
CA ARG A 23 23.14 20.70 5.28
C ARG A 23 21.76 20.12 4.95
N ARG A 24 21.56 18.80 5.09
CA ARG A 24 20.25 18.18 4.84
C ARG A 24 19.23 18.55 5.91
N LEU A 25 19.65 18.65 7.17
CA LEU A 25 18.81 19.05 8.30
C LEU A 25 18.45 20.54 8.24
N GLU A 26 19.39 21.41 7.83
CA GLU A 26 19.22 22.86 7.73
C GLU A 26 18.39 23.31 6.51
N MET A 27 18.12 22.42 5.56
CA MET A 27 17.33 22.71 4.34
C MET A 27 16.02 21.91 4.27
N PRO A 28 15.07 22.09 5.21
CA PRO A 28 13.81 21.36 5.19
C PRO A 28 12.98 21.64 3.92
N ASN A 29 13.05 22.86 3.39
CA ASN A 29 12.33 23.24 2.16
C ASN A 29 12.99 22.71 0.87
N ALA A 30 14.30 22.46 0.84
CA ALA A 30 14.96 21.89 -0.34
C ALA A 30 14.67 20.40 -0.52
N MET A 31 14.21 19.74 0.55
CA MET A 31 13.85 18.32 0.55
C MET A 31 12.34 18.12 0.40
N ALA A 32 11.55 19.19 0.32
CA ALA A 32 10.12 19.10 0.05
C ALA A 32 9.90 18.52 -1.35
N PRO A 33 9.17 17.40 -1.50
CA PRO A 33 8.90 16.82 -2.81
C PRO A 33 8.12 17.83 -3.65
N THR A 34 8.51 17.96 -4.92
CA THR A 34 7.76 18.78 -5.86
C THR A 34 6.30 18.30 -5.93
N PRO A 35 5.32 19.18 -6.20
CA PRO A 35 3.91 18.79 -6.21
C PRO A 35 3.62 17.62 -7.16
N ARG A 36 4.31 17.56 -8.30
CA ARG A 36 4.23 16.44 -9.25
C ARG A 36 4.82 15.15 -8.68
N ALA A 37 5.98 15.22 -8.02
CA ALA A 37 6.57 14.06 -7.36
C ALA A 37 5.63 13.50 -6.28
N ARG A 38 4.99 14.37 -5.51
CA ARG A 38 3.98 13.97 -4.52
C ARG A 38 2.76 13.32 -5.17
N GLN A 39 2.26 13.85 -6.28
CA GLN A 39 1.16 13.23 -7.04
C GLN A 39 1.52 11.83 -7.54
N ILE A 40 2.71 11.66 -8.13
CA ILE A 40 3.19 10.36 -8.60
C ILE A 40 3.32 9.38 -7.43
N GLN A 41 3.85 9.84 -6.29
CA GLN A 41 3.96 9.02 -5.09
C GLN A 41 2.59 8.55 -4.60
N VAL A 42 1.61 9.44 -4.50
CA VAL A 42 0.23 9.08 -4.10
C VAL A 42 -0.38 8.12 -5.10
N LEU A 43 -0.24 8.39 -6.40
CA LEU A 43 -0.75 7.53 -7.47
C LEU A 43 -0.14 6.13 -7.39
N SER A 44 1.18 6.05 -7.18
CA SER A 44 1.89 4.78 -7.01
C SER A 44 1.35 4.00 -5.82
N TRP A 45 1.14 4.67 -4.69
CA TRP A 45 0.57 4.04 -3.50
C TRP A 45 -0.84 3.50 -3.74
N VAL A 46 -1.71 4.30 -4.35
CA VAL A 46 -3.07 3.89 -4.70
C VAL A 46 -3.04 2.68 -5.63
N LEU A 47 -2.25 2.74 -6.70
CA LEU A 47 -2.12 1.63 -7.66
C LEU A 47 -1.57 0.37 -7.01
N SER A 48 -0.54 0.48 -6.15
CA SER A 48 0.01 -0.67 -5.44
C SER A 48 -1.01 -1.32 -4.52
N VAL A 49 -1.73 -0.54 -3.71
CA VAL A 49 -2.76 -1.07 -2.80
C VAL A 49 -3.90 -1.71 -3.59
N SER A 50 -4.38 -1.05 -4.64
CA SER A 50 -5.44 -1.57 -5.51
C SER A 50 -5.02 -2.88 -6.19
N LEU A 51 -3.81 -2.94 -6.72
CA LEU A 51 -3.29 -4.14 -7.38
C LEU A 51 -3.14 -5.30 -6.38
N THR A 52 -2.59 -5.04 -5.20
CA THR A 52 -2.50 -6.05 -4.13
C THR A 52 -3.89 -6.56 -3.75
N GLY A 53 -4.86 -5.66 -3.56
CA GLY A 53 -6.25 -6.04 -3.27
C GLY A 53 -6.87 -6.90 -4.37
N TYR A 54 -6.65 -6.52 -5.64
CA TYR A 54 -7.11 -7.30 -6.79
C TYR A 54 -6.51 -8.70 -6.82
N ILE A 55 -5.20 -8.81 -6.61
CA ILE A 55 -4.50 -10.10 -6.62
C ILE A 55 -5.05 -11.00 -5.52
N VAL A 56 -5.11 -10.51 -4.28
CA VAL A 56 -5.57 -11.30 -3.13
C VAL A 56 -7.02 -11.76 -3.32
N LEU A 57 -7.91 -10.86 -3.75
CA LEU A 57 -9.36 -11.13 -3.76
C LEU A 57 -9.89 -11.72 -5.05
N PHE A 58 -9.30 -11.41 -6.21
CA PHE A 58 -9.88 -11.71 -7.52
C PHE A 58 -8.96 -12.42 -8.49
N ALA A 59 -7.63 -12.38 -8.32
CA ALA A 59 -6.75 -13.11 -9.23
C ALA A 59 -7.02 -14.62 -9.17
N ASP A 60 -6.94 -15.25 -10.33
CA ASP A 60 -7.11 -16.69 -10.48
C ASP A 60 -5.78 -17.38 -10.16
N PHE A 61 -5.78 -18.21 -9.11
CA PHE A 61 -4.62 -19.01 -8.68
C PHE A 61 -4.81 -20.50 -8.99
N GLY A 62 -5.84 -20.85 -9.76
CA GLY A 62 -6.22 -22.23 -10.05
C GLY A 62 -7.18 -22.84 -9.02
N PRO A 63 -7.49 -24.13 -9.17
CA PRO A 63 -8.54 -24.81 -8.42
C PRO A 63 -8.14 -25.23 -7.00
N GLU A 64 -6.85 -25.20 -6.66
CA GLU A 64 -6.36 -25.62 -5.35
C GLU A 64 -6.43 -24.51 -4.30
N LYS A 65 -6.47 -24.90 -3.02
CA LYS A 65 -6.43 -23.95 -1.91
C LYS A 65 -5.08 -23.23 -1.88
N HIS A 66 -5.12 -21.91 -1.88
CA HIS A 66 -3.93 -21.05 -1.85
C HIS A 66 -3.88 -20.23 -0.55
N CYS A 67 -2.74 -19.58 -0.29
CA CYS A 67 -2.52 -18.80 0.94
C CYS A 67 -3.53 -17.65 1.15
N PHE A 68 -4.17 -17.17 0.09
CA PHE A 68 -5.18 -16.11 0.15
C PHE A 68 -6.63 -16.62 0.20
N THR A 69 -6.87 -17.93 0.09
CA THR A 69 -8.21 -18.52 0.23
C THR A 69 -8.91 -18.12 1.55
N PRO A 70 -8.28 -18.14 2.75
CA PRO A 70 -8.96 -17.72 3.97
C PRO A 70 -9.39 -16.24 3.94
N VAL A 71 -8.54 -15.36 3.42
CA VAL A 71 -8.85 -13.92 3.28
C VAL A 71 -10.00 -13.71 2.30
N ARG A 72 -10.01 -14.44 1.18
CA ARG A 72 -11.07 -14.39 0.17
C ARG A 72 -12.41 -14.87 0.74
N ASN A 73 -12.42 -15.96 1.50
CA ASN A 73 -13.63 -16.47 2.15
C ASN A 73 -14.20 -15.47 3.16
N TRP A 74 -13.34 -14.91 4.02
CA TRP A 74 -13.72 -13.86 4.95
C TRP A 74 -14.31 -12.63 4.22
N PHE A 75 -13.67 -12.20 3.13
CA PHE A 75 -14.16 -11.07 2.34
C PHE A 75 -15.55 -11.35 1.75
N GLN A 76 -15.79 -12.55 1.21
CA GLN A 76 -17.10 -12.92 0.67
C GLN A 76 -18.17 -13.02 1.76
N GLU A 77 -17.82 -13.53 2.93
CA GLU A 77 -18.72 -13.57 4.10
C GLU A 77 -19.12 -12.14 4.52
N LYS A 78 -18.15 -11.22 4.61
CA LYS A 78 -18.42 -9.82 4.91
C LYS A 78 -19.23 -9.14 3.82
N LYS A 79 -18.91 -9.40 2.54
CA LYS A 79 -19.69 -8.88 1.41
C LYS A 79 -21.13 -9.37 1.48
N LYS A 80 -21.35 -10.65 1.80
CA LYS A 80 -22.68 -11.23 1.99
C LYS A 80 -23.40 -10.52 3.12
N HIS A 81 -22.79 -10.42 4.31
CA HIS A 81 -23.39 -9.74 5.45
C HIS A 81 -23.69 -8.26 5.20
N PHE A 82 -22.88 -7.56 4.39
CA PHE A 82 -23.11 -6.16 4.07
C PHE A 82 -24.28 -5.94 3.10
N TRP A 83 -24.43 -6.85 2.13
CA TRP A 83 -25.48 -6.75 1.10
C TRP A 83 -26.73 -7.59 1.38
N SER A 84 -26.72 -8.44 2.41
CA SER A 84 -27.86 -9.24 2.84
C SER A 84 -28.32 -8.82 4.21
N LEU A 85 -29.64 -8.78 4.42
CA LEU A 85 -30.24 -8.61 5.74
C LEU A 85 -29.65 -9.63 6.73
N SER A 86 -29.24 -9.14 7.90
CA SER A 86 -28.88 -9.99 9.02
C SER A 86 -30.07 -10.87 9.43
N GLU A 87 -29.78 -11.99 10.11
CA GLU A 87 -30.86 -12.88 10.58
C GLU A 87 -31.78 -12.18 11.59
N GLU A 88 -31.28 -11.17 12.31
CA GLU A 88 -32.07 -10.32 13.21
C GLU A 88 -33.01 -9.41 12.41
N GLU A 89 -32.51 -8.70 11.40
CA GLU A 89 -33.36 -7.87 10.53
C GLU A 89 -34.41 -8.70 9.77
N LYS A 90 -34.06 -9.93 9.34
CA LYS A 90 -35.03 -10.87 8.76
C LYS A 90 -36.11 -11.27 9.77
N ARG A 91 -35.75 -11.46 11.04
CA ARG A 91 -36.70 -11.81 12.10
C ARG A 91 -37.65 -10.65 12.38
N GLU A 92 -37.11 -9.43 12.50
CA GLU A 92 -37.92 -8.21 12.68
C GLU A 92 -38.86 -7.96 11.49
N LEU A 93 -38.39 -8.14 10.25
CA LEU A 93 -39.22 -7.99 9.06
C LEU A 93 -40.32 -9.05 8.97
N ARG A 94 -40.04 -10.29 9.42
CA ARG A 94 -41.03 -11.36 9.53
C ARG A 94 -42.07 -11.06 10.63
N GLU A 95 -41.64 -10.53 11.78
CA GLU A 95 -42.52 -10.07 12.86
C GLU A 95 -43.41 -8.89 12.41
N GLN A 96 -42.91 -8.04 11.51
CA GLN A 96 -43.67 -6.95 10.88
C GLN A 96 -44.56 -7.39 9.69
N GLY A 97 -44.54 -8.68 9.29
CA GLY A 97 -45.34 -9.21 8.19
C GLY A 97 -44.97 -8.69 6.80
N LYS A 98 -43.74 -8.18 6.62
CA LYS A 98 -43.23 -7.65 5.33
C LYS A 98 -42.43 -8.70 4.53
N LEU A 99 -42.42 -9.96 5.00
CA LEU A 99 -41.73 -11.12 4.44
C LEU A 99 -42.62 -12.35 4.50
#